data_AF-E3RSG9-F1
#
_entry.id   AF-E3RSG9-F1
#
_cell.length_a   1.000
_cell.length_b   1.000
_cell.length_c   1.000
_cell.angle_alpha   90.00
_cell.angle_beta   90.00
_cell.angle_gamma   90.00
#
_symmetry.space_group_name_H-M   'P 1'
#
loop_
_entity.id
_entity.type
_entity.pdbx_description
1 polymer ?
#
loop_
_entity_poly.entity_id
_entity_poly.type
_entity_poly.pdbx_seq_one_letter_code
_entity_poly.pdbx_strand_id
1 'polypeptide(L)'
;MVVTAVITENSKYLQLKVEKPTLDLPHAEISTGRVVPIKHPEGSKADFDTLHKWKLLVFKEQSEMLKPQQQYLLTANFDPEETTGGFAHGHDPFLTHHDGVDFMGFRSAPIPVQPQVHILGRGPVPEGHFGFPPDFELQGIDHGEFHLPPYIPAVEREAGASRFYQWHFDGSLYDISPPRLGYLLAVRTPKGPDATVRWEDEAGTQMKMAPGSMAMIAGSRALELLDEETKNIVMNSRIEYAPHTFVWMSKTHRTRLGHSIETEGLERPLDELPKRAKSKVCIYPMGAFRLYLKSTQEGAETVVKDLKEVRAFMDK
;
A
#
# COMPACT_ATOMS: atom_id res chain seq x y z
N MET A 1 9.68 -0.98 -0.03
CA MET A 1 8.86 0.22 0.19
C MET A 1 9.21 0.83 1.53
N VAL A 2 9.30 2.14 1.59
CA VAL A 2 9.46 2.91 2.83
C VAL A 2 8.37 3.97 2.87
N VAL A 3 7.76 4.22 4.02
CA VAL A 3 6.56 5.08 4.08
C VAL A 3 6.83 6.35 4.87
N THR A 4 6.38 7.49 4.36
CA THR A 4 6.27 8.74 5.11
C THR A 4 4.80 9.03 5.39
N ALA A 5 4.45 9.27 6.66
CA ALA A 5 3.10 9.65 7.06
C ALA A 5 3.07 11.06 7.64
N VAL A 6 2.03 11.83 7.32
CA VAL A 6 1.88 13.21 7.78
C VAL A 6 0.52 13.42 8.42
N ILE A 7 0.48 14.06 9.60
CA ILE A 7 -0.76 14.29 10.37
C ILE A 7 -0.98 15.79 10.54
N THR A 8 -2.12 16.29 10.08
CA THR A 8 -2.54 17.70 10.25
C THR A 8 -3.82 17.79 11.07
N GLU A 9 -3.81 18.53 12.17
CA GLU A 9 -5.05 19.01 12.82
C GLU A 9 -5.14 20.55 12.71
N ASN A 10 -6.29 21.03 12.23
CA ASN A 10 -6.74 22.44 12.13
C ASN A 10 -6.10 23.36 11.06
N SER A 11 -6.93 23.91 10.14
CA SER A 11 -7.09 25.36 9.87
C SER A 11 -8.11 25.62 8.73
N LYS A 12 -8.55 26.88 8.53
CA LYS A 12 -9.46 27.35 7.46
C LYS A 12 -8.85 28.56 6.69
N TYR A 13 -8.91 28.53 5.35
CA TYR A 13 -8.52 29.61 4.38
C TYR A 13 -7.00 29.95 4.35
N LEU A 14 -6.31 30.30 3.26
CA LEU A 14 -6.55 31.27 2.17
C LEU A 14 -5.59 31.03 0.95
N GLN A 15 -5.61 31.88 -0.09
CA GLN A 15 -4.79 31.81 -1.32
C GLN A 15 -3.54 32.74 -1.34
N LEU A 16 -2.43 32.34 -1.98
CA LEU A 16 -1.80 32.97 -3.18
C LEU A 16 -0.29 32.69 -3.38
N LYS A 17 0.09 32.56 -4.66
CA LYS A 17 1.41 32.68 -5.35
C LYS A 17 2.65 31.89 -4.86
N VAL A 18 3.56 31.66 -5.81
CA VAL A 18 4.61 30.64 -5.80
C VAL A 18 6.00 31.26 -5.93
N GLU A 19 6.92 30.86 -5.07
CA GLU A 19 8.35 30.66 -5.38
C GLU A 19 8.81 29.33 -4.73
N LYS A 20 9.85 28.67 -5.27
CA LYS A 20 10.32 27.36 -4.79
C LYS A 20 11.31 27.51 -3.63
N PRO A 21 11.10 26.85 -2.48
CA PRO A 21 12.10 26.78 -1.40
C PRO A 21 12.85 25.43 -1.35
N THR A 22 14.07 25.49 -0.80
CA THR A 22 14.87 24.33 -0.36
C THR A 22 14.69 24.15 1.16
N LEU A 23 14.43 22.94 1.66
CA LEU A 23 14.29 22.62 3.11
C LEU A 23 15.70 22.36 3.79
N ASP A 24 15.89 22.14 5.13
CA ASP A 24 17.19 21.64 5.80
C ASP A 24 17.26 20.83 7.21
N LEU A 25 17.11 19.46 7.39
CA LEU A 25 16.75 18.73 8.69
C LEU A 25 17.96 17.93 9.25
N PRO A 26 17.80 17.51 10.52
CA PRO A 26 18.35 16.27 11.06
C PRO A 26 17.37 15.38 11.88
N HIS A 27 17.70 14.08 11.95
CA HIS A 27 17.50 13.06 13.02
C HIS A 27 16.10 12.60 13.54
N ALA A 28 16.03 11.29 13.84
CA ALA A 28 14.92 10.59 14.49
C ALA A 28 15.44 9.45 15.41
N GLU A 29 14.71 9.14 16.48
CA GLU A 29 15.05 8.14 17.52
C GLU A 29 13.97 7.03 17.70
N ILE A 30 14.34 5.94 18.38
CA ILE A 30 13.52 4.73 18.58
C ILE A 30 12.37 4.99 19.57
N SER A 31 11.18 4.43 19.31
CA SER A 31 10.15 4.25 20.34
C SER A 31 9.51 2.85 20.29
N THR A 32 9.15 2.31 21.45
CA THR A 32 8.64 0.94 21.64
C THR A 32 7.10 0.83 21.54
N GLY A 33 6.50 1.53 20.58
CA GLY A 33 5.09 1.30 20.20
C GLY A 33 4.03 2.24 20.79
N ARG A 34 4.40 3.41 21.31
CA ARG A 34 3.47 4.55 21.47
C ARG A 34 4.08 5.83 20.90
N VAL A 35 3.35 6.47 19.99
CA VAL A 35 3.83 7.60 19.17
C VAL A 35 4.20 8.80 20.04
N VAL A 36 5.49 9.03 20.23
CA VAL A 36 6.02 10.26 20.83
C VAL A 36 5.98 11.38 19.78
N PRO A 37 5.34 12.54 20.04
CA PRO A 37 5.49 13.72 19.18
C PRO A 37 6.92 14.26 19.28
N ILE A 38 7.63 14.34 18.15
CA ILE A 38 8.87 15.11 18.10
C ILE A 38 8.50 16.60 18.01
N LYS A 39 9.09 17.42 18.87
CA LYS A 39 9.05 18.89 18.74
C LYS A 39 10.33 19.32 18.02
N HIS A 40 10.18 19.89 16.83
CA HIS A 40 11.32 20.22 15.96
C HIS A 40 11.78 21.68 16.16
N PRO A 41 13.10 21.96 16.17
CA PRO A 41 13.64 23.32 16.09
C PRO A 41 13.59 23.88 14.66
N GLU A 42 13.90 25.16 14.51
CA GLU A 42 13.79 25.92 13.25
C GLU A 42 14.92 25.57 12.26
N GLY A 43 14.56 25.16 11.02
CA GLY A 43 15.46 24.72 9.93
C GLY A 43 15.41 23.20 9.67
N SER A 44 14.73 22.73 8.59
CA SER A 44 14.40 21.27 8.42
C SER A 44 14.05 20.73 6.95
N LYS A 45 14.68 19.61 6.43
CA LYS A 45 14.79 18.76 5.14
C LYS A 45 15.21 17.29 5.39
N ALA A 46 14.44 16.32 4.94
CA ALA A 46 14.71 14.90 5.24
C ALA A 46 15.87 14.33 4.40
N ASP A 47 16.50 13.27 4.92
CA ASP A 47 17.50 12.46 4.21
C ASP A 47 17.06 10.99 4.11
N PHE A 48 17.39 10.37 2.98
CA PHE A 48 17.07 8.99 2.62
C PHE A 48 17.57 7.99 3.66
N ASP A 49 18.77 8.17 4.20
CA ASP A 49 19.38 7.25 5.16
C ASP A 49 18.54 7.11 6.44
N THR A 50 17.93 8.22 6.90
CA THR A 50 17.05 8.22 8.08
C THR A 50 15.77 7.42 7.81
N LEU A 51 15.20 7.58 6.60
CA LEU A 51 14.02 6.85 6.15
C LEU A 51 14.34 5.35 5.96
N HIS A 52 15.45 5.01 5.28
CA HIS A 52 15.92 3.63 5.09
C HIS A 52 16.26 2.94 6.41
N LYS A 53 16.76 3.66 7.42
CA LYS A 53 16.99 3.13 8.77
C LYS A 53 15.68 2.82 9.50
N TRP A 54 14.78 3.80 9.60
CA TRP A 54 13.60 3.72 10.47
C TRP A 54 12.35 3.10 9.83
N LYS A 55 12.33 2.93 8.51
CA LYS A 55 11.25 2.34 7.70
C LYS A 55 9.93 3.14 7.64
N LEU A 56 9.67 3.98 8.64
CA LEU A 56 8.53 4.89 8.72
C LEU A 56 8.97 6.21 9.37
N LEU A 57 8.67 7.34 8.73
CA LEU A 57 8.81 8.67 9.31
C LEU A 57 7.44 9.34 9.45
N VAL A 58 7.21 10.02 10.58
CA VAL A 58 5.93 10.70 10.87
C VAL A 58 6.17 12.18 11.12
N PHE A 59 5.69 13.03 10.22
CA PHE A 59 5.76 14.49 10.36
C PHE A 59 4.42 15.03 10.85
N LYS A 60 4.43 15.84 11.93
CA LYS A 60 3.23 16.38 12.55
C LYS A 60 3.02 17.84 12.17
N GLU A 61 1.76 18.28 12.16
CA GLU A 61 1.35 19.69 12.04
C GLU A 61 1.77 20.38 10.72
N GLN A 62 1.94 19.59 9.65
CA GLN A 62 2.40 20.07 8.33
C GLN A 62 1.25 20.62 7.47
N SER A 63 0.59 21.69 7.93
CA SER A 63 -0.57 22.29 7.22
C SER A 63 -0.28 22.71 5.77
N GLU A 64 0.95 23.12 5.44
CA GLU A 64 1.34 23.45 4.07
C GLU A 64 1.29 22.27 3.09
N MET A 65 1.39 21.03 3.58
CA MET A 65 1.31 19.82 2.77
C MET A 65 -0.12 19.50 2.29
N LEU A 66 -1.14 20.21 2.79
CA LEU A 66 -2.54 20.02 2.38
C LEU A 66 -2.82 20.30 0.90
N LYS A 67 -1.91 20.99 0.19
CA LYS A 67 -1.97 21.19 -1.27
C LYS A 67 -1.37 19.96 -1.97
N PRO A 68 -2.07 19.25 -2.87
CA PRO A 68 -1.56 18.01 -3.46
C PRO A 68 -0.28 18.22 -4.29
N GLN A 69 -0.06 19.42 -4.84
CA GLN A 69 1.19 19.79 -5.50
C GLN A 69 2.41 19.70 -4.57
N GLN A 70 2.25 19.93 -3.25
CA GLN A 70 3.35 19.80 -2.28
C GLN A 70 3.64 18.34 -1.95
N GLN A 71 2.61 17.50 -1.81
CA GLN A 71 2.77 16.05 -1.68
C GLN A 71 3.49 15.45 -2.90
N TYR A 72 3.10 15.85 -4.11
CA TYR A 72 3.78 15.44 -5.35
C TYR A 72 5.24 15.93 -5.39
N LEU A 73 5.48 17.23 -5.12
CA LEU A 73 6.83 17.80 -5.13
C LEU A 73 7.76 17.11 -4.12
N LEU A 74 7.28 16.85 -2.90
CA LEU A 74 8.05 16.13 -1.89
C LEU A 74 8.40 14.72 -2.37
N THR A 75 7.42 13.97 -2.86
CA THR A 75 7.61 12.59 -3.35
C THR A 75 8.57 12.54 -4.54
N ALA A 76 8.46 13.47 -5.49
CA ALA A 76 9.36 13.58 -6.65
C ALA A 76 10.81 13.88 -6.25
N ASN A 77 11.05 14.64 -5.18
CA ASN A 77 12.40 14.86 -4.66
C ASN A 77 13.03 13.59 -4.04
N PHE A 78 12.23 12.57 -3.70
CA PHE A 78 12.71 11.27 -3.23
C PHE A 78 12.97 10.26 -4.36
N ASP A 79 12.69 10.60 -5.63
CA ASP A 79 13.14 9.80 -6.76
C ASP A 79 13.41 10.70 -7.98
N PRO A 80 14.58 11.36 -8.06
CA PRO A 80 14.92 12.23 -9.20
C PRO A 80 15.12 11.46 -10.52
N GLU A 81 15.11 10.13 -10.47
CA GLU A 81 15.20 9.21 -11.62
C GLU A 81 13.82 8.61 -11.99
N GLU A 82 12.73 9.09 -11.37
CA GLU A 82 11.36 8.66 -11.67
C GLU A 82 11.02 8.97 -13.14
N THR A 83 10.51 7.98 -13.88
CA THR A 83 10.28 8.07 -15.34
C THR A 83 8.83 7.84 -15.77
N THR A 84 7.92 7.52 -14.84
CA THR A 84 6.50 7.27 -15.10
C THR A 84 5.63 8.52 -14.98
N GLY A 85 6.18 9.64 -14.50
CA GLY A 85 5.44 10.88 -14.26
C GLY A 85 4.69 10.88 -12.93
N GLY A 86 5.14 10.09 -11.96
CA GLY A 86 4.56 9.91 -10.63
C GLY A 86 3.47 8.83 -10.52
N PHE A 87 3.35 7.93 -11.50
CA PHE A 87 2.26 6.96 -11.60
C PHE A 87 2.73 5.52 -11.29
N ALA A 88 3.30 5.32 -10.11
CA ALA A 88 3.90 4.04 -9.68
C ALA A 88 2.94 2.82 -9.67
N HIS A 89 1.63 3.05 -9.70
CA HIS A 89 0.59 2.02 -9.72
C HIS A 89 0.13 1.62 -11.13
N GLY A 90 0.47 2.38 -12.17
CA GLY A 90 0.08 2.09 -13.57
C GLY A 90 0.04 3.36 -14.43
N HIS A 91 0.27 3.23 -15.74
CA HIS A 91 0.29 4.37 -16.68
C HIS A 91 -1.06 5.10 -16.81
N ASP A 92 -2.16 4.49 -16.38
CA ASP A 92 -3.48 5.15 -16.31
C ASP A 92 -3.64 5.81 -14.93
N PRO A 93 -3.74 7.14 -14.83
CA PRO A 93 -3.89 7.84 -13.55
C PRO A 93 -5.20 7.53 -12.84
N PHE A 94 -6.23 7.03 -13.53
CA PHE A 94 -7.54 6.82 -12.96
C PHE A 94 -7.70 5.45 -12.30
N LEU A 95 -6.88 4.45 -12.64
CA LEU A 95 -6.77 3.12 -11.99
C LEU A 95 -8.11 2.40 -11.66
N THR A 96 -9.19 2.77 -12.32
CA THR A 96 -10.57 2.39 -11.96
C THR A 96 -11.18 1.54 -13.06
N HIS A 97 -11.08 1.99 -14.31
CA HIS A 97 -11.62 1.29 -15.47
C HIS A 97 -10.86 1.66 -16.76
N HIS A 98 -10.46 0.68 -17.56
CA HIS A 98 -9.87 0.89 -18.90
C HIS A 98 -10.38 -0.17 -19.89
N ASP A 99 -10.77 0.23 -21.09
CA ASP A 99 -11.25 -0.66 -22.18
C ASP A 99 -12.27 -1.74 -21.75
N GLY A 100 -13.23 -1.41 -20.89
CA GLY A 100 -14.25 -2.38 -20.43
C GLY A 100 -13.79 -3.29 -19.28
N VAL A 101 -12.67 -2.98 -18.63
CA VAL A 101 -12.07 -3.79 -17.57
C VAL A 101 -11.86 -2.96 -16.30
N ASP A 102 -12.47 -3.42 -15.20
CA ASP A 102 -12.25 -2.88 -13.86
C ASP A 102 -10.94 -3.40 -13.24
N PHE A 103 -10.23 -2.54 -12.53
CA PHE A 103 -9.02 -2.91 -11.78
C PHE A 103 -9.36 -3.28 -10.32
N MET A 104 -8.71 -4.30 -9.76
CA MET A 104 -9.02 -4.71 -8.38
C MET A 104 -8.58 -3.70 -7.32
N GLY A 105 -9.48 -3.38 -6.39
CA GLY A 105 -9.12 -2.87 -5.07
C GLY A 105 -8.79 -1.37 -4.97
N PHE A 106 -8.65 -0.64 -6.08
CA PHE A 106 -8.41 0.81 -6.06
C PHE A 106 -9.71 1.59 -5.76
N ARG A 107 -10.08 1.68 -4.48
CA ARG A 107 -11.07 2.65 -3.96
C ARG A 107 -10.43 3.99 -3.56
N SER A 108 -9.44 4.45 -4.33
CA SER A 108 -8.86 5.78 -4.24
C SER A 108 -9.21 6.57 -5.50
N ALA A 109 -9.31 7.89 -5.39
CA ALA A 109 -9.58 8.75 -6.54
C ALA A 109 -8.39 9.68 -6.80
N PRO A 110 -7.87 9.80 -8.04
CA PRO A 110 -6.86 10.80 -8.35
C PRO A 110 -7.43 12.20 -8.18
N ILE A 111 -6.64 13.12 -7.64
CA ILE A 111 -7.07 14.50 -7.44
C ILE A 111 -6.98 15.28 -8.76
N PRO A 112 -8.07 15.87 -9.29
CA PRO A 112 -8.09 16.43 -10.65
C PRO A 112 -7.01 17.48 -10.96
N VAL A 113 -6.61 18.30 -9.98
CA VAL A 113 -5.54 19.30 -10.15
C VAL A 113 -4.10 18.77 -9.96
N GLN A 114 -3.94 17.50 -9.59
CA GLN A 114 -2.65 16.80 -9.48
C GLN A 114 -2.91 15.27 -9.45
N PRO A 115 -3.16 14.61 -10.61
CA PRO A 115 -3.64 13.23 -10.63
C PRO A 115 -2.69 12.19 -10.00
N GLN A 116 -1.39 12.49 -9.88
CA GLN A 116 -0.40 11.68 -9.17
C GLN A 116 -0.70 11.54 -7.66
N VAL A 117 -1.54 12.41 -7.11
CA VAL A 117 -1.96 12.33 -5.71
C VAL A 117 -3.38 11.79 -5.65
N HIS A 118 -3.55 10.67 -4.96
CA HIS A 118 -4.84 10.03 -4.77
C HIS A 118 -5.38 10.34 -3.38
N ILE A 119 -6.70 10.58 -3.29
CA ILE A 119 -7.41 10.69 -2.01
C ILE A 119 -8.00 9.32 -1.64
N LEU A 120 -7.91 8.95 -0.36
CA LEU A 120 -8.48 7.73 0.21
C LEU A 120 -9.41 8.12 1.37
N GLY A 121 -10.57 7.48 1.49
CA GLY A 121 -11.51 7.79 2.56
C GLY A 121 -12.89 7.16 2.36
N ARG A 122 -13.89 7.75 3.03
CA ARG A 122 -15.31 7.38 2.89
C ARG A 122 -16.20 8.61 3.09
N GLY A 123 -17.23 8.74 2.27
CA GLY A 123 -18.27 9.78 2.37
C GLY A 123 -17.97 11.02 1.53
N PRO A 124 -18.79 12.09 1.68
CA PRO A 124 -18.76 13.24 0.80
C PRO A 124 -17.48 14.06 0.91
N VAL A 125 -16.94 14.43 -0.25
CA VAL A 125 -15.83 15.37 -0.38
C VAL A 125 -16.37 16.79 -0.36
N PRO A 126 -15.73 17.76 0.33
CA PRO A 126 -16.22 19.13 0.39
C PRO A 126 -16.32 19.80 -0.99
N GLU A 127 -17.31 20.66 -1.17
CA GLU A 127 -17.49 21.45 -2.40
C GLU A 127 -16.21 22.25 -2.72
N GLY A 128 -15.82 22.27 -4.00
CA GLY A 128 -14.63 22.98 -4.47
C GLY A 128 -13.29 22.36 -4.05
N HIS A 129 -13.28 21.20 -3.39
CA HIS A 129 -12.05 20.52 -3.00
C HIS A 129 -11.28 20.02 -4.24
N PHE A 130 -10.21 20.73 -4.60
CA PHE A 130 -9.21 20.32 -5.60
C PHE A 130 -9.74 19.85 -6.96
N GLY A 131 -10.90 20.38 -7.38
CA GLY A 131 -11.49 20.12 -8.69
C GLY A 131 -12.38 18.86 -8.78
N PHE A 132 -12.68 18.19 -7.67
CA PHE A 132 -13.74 17.17 -7.66
C PHE A 132 -15.10 17.80 -8.03
N PRO A 133 -15.99 17.04 -8.72
CA PRO A 133 -17.32 17.54 -9.05
C PRO A 133 -18.16 17.78 -7.79
N PRO A 134 -19.24 18.59 -7.87
CA PRO A 134 -20.21 18.71 -6.78
C PRO A 134 -20.78 17.33 -6.42
N ASP A 135 -21.14 17.17 -5.14
CA ASP A 135 -21.71 15.95 -4.57
C ASP A 135 -20.85 14.67 -4.72
N PHE A 136 -19.54 14.81 -5.00
CA PHE A 136 -18.63 13.67 -5.10
C PHE A 136 -18.45 12.96 -3.74
N GLU A 137 -18.74 11.66 -3.68
CA GLU A 137 -18.52 10.83 -2.50
C GLU A 137 -17.41 9.80 -2.71
N LEU A 138 -16.54 9.64 -1.72
CA LEU A 138 -15.57 8.55 -1.67
C LEU A 138 -16.23 7.26 -1.20
N GLN A 139 -16.15 6.21 -2.02
CA GLN A 139 -16.59 4.89 -1.63
C GLN A 139 -15.59 4.28 -0.64
N GLY A 140 -16.03 4.11 0.61
CA GLY A 140 -15.25 3.39 1.60
C GLY A 140 -15.10 1.90 1.25
N ILE A 141 -13.98 1.32 1.67
CA ILE A 141 -13.70 -0.10 1.57
C ILE A 141 -14.57 -0.89 2.59
N ASP A 142 -15.03 -2.08 2.20
CA ASP A 142 -15.68 -3.06 3.09
C ASP A 142 -15.02 -4.45 2.92
N HIS A 143 -14.76 -5.16 4.01
CA HIS A 143 -14.15 -6.49 3.94
C HIS A 143 -15.04 -7.51 3.24
N GLY A 144 -16.36 -7.33 3.27
CA GLY A 144 -17.34 -8.22 2.65
C GLY A 144 -17.30 -8.24 1.12
N GLU A 145 -16.67 -7.24 0.49
CA GLU A 145 -16.46 -7.16 -0.96
C GLU A 145 -15.13 -7.80 -1.41
N PHE A 146 -14.23 -8.12 -0.47
CA PHE A 146 -12.82 -8.40 -0.77
C PHE A 146 -12.29 -9.71 -0.16
N HIS A 147 -13.03 -10.36 0.72
CA HIS A 147 -12.68 -11.63 1.36
C HIS A 147 -13.74 -12.68 1.04
N LEU A 148 -13.41 -13.96 1.11
CA LEU A 148 -14.44 -15.00 1.13
C LEU A 148 -15.17 -15.07 2.49
N PRO A 149 -16.43 -15.54 2.50
CA PRO A 149 -17.16 -15.87 3.73
C PRO A 149 -16.40 -16.83 4.68
N PRO A 150 -16.73 -16.85 5.99
CA PRO A 150 -17.69 -15.97 6.65
C PRO A 150 -17.15 -14.55 6.87
N TYR A 151 -18.07 -13.60 6.72
CA TYR A 151 -17.88 -12.20 7.09
C TYR A 151 -18.08 -12.02 8.60
N ILE A 152 -17.42 -11.02 9.19
CA ILE A 152 -17.74 -10.57 10.54
C ILE A 152 -19.24 -10.18 10.58
N PRO A 153 -20.05 -10.73 11.50
CA PRO A 153 -21.48 -10.41 11.61
C PRO A 153 -21.73 -8.91 11.84
N ALA A 154 -22.87 -8.40 11.35
CA ALA A 154 -23.21 -6.98 11.47
C ALA A 154 -23.18 -6.48 12.92
N VAL A 155 -23.78 -7.23 13.86
CA VAL A 155 -23.78 -6.91 15.30
C VAL A 155 -22.37 -6.80 15.88
N GLU A 156 -21.44 -7.65 15.43
CA GLU A 156 -20.04 -7.60 15.88
C GLU A 156 -19.28 -6.43 15.25
N ARG A 157 -19.50 -6.14 13.96
CA ARG A 157 -18.96 -4.95 13.28
C ARG A 157 -19.42 -3.65 13.95
N GLU A 158 -20.70 -3.56 14.29
CA GLU A 158 -21.31 -2.42 15.00
C GLU A 158 -20.73 -2.27 16.41
N ALA A 159 -20.37 -3.37 17.07
CA ALA A 159 -19.61 -3.38 18.32
C ALA A 159 -18.09 -3.12 18.14
N GLY A 160 -17.64 -2.81 16.91
CA GLY A 160 -16.26 -2.43 16.58
C GLY A 160 -15.33 -3.58 16.19
N ALA A 161 -15.83 -4.78 15.90
CA ALA A 161 -15.01 -5.87 15.37
C ALA A 161 -14.58 -5.60 13.91
N SER A 162 -13.32 -5.85 13.61
CA SER A 162 -12.70 -5.65 12.29
C SER A 162 -11.63 -6.72 12.02
N ARG A 163 -11.11 -6.78 10.80
CA ARG A 163 -9.98 -7.62 10.37
C ARG A 163 -9.07 -6.83 9.44
N PHE A 164 -7.86 -7.34 9.16
CA PHE A 164 -7.00 -6.73 8.15
C PHE A 164 -7.64 -6.84 6.78
N TYR A 165 -7.58 -5.75 6.01
CA TYR A 165 -8.13 -5.73 4.65
C TYR A 165 -7.17 -6.35 3.63
N GLN A 166 -5.89 -5.98 3.72
CA GLN A 166 -4.85 -6.50 2.84
C GLN A 166 -3.46 -6.20 3.41
N TRP A 167 -2.57 -7.20 3.40
CA TRP A 167 -1.12 -6.97 3.50
C TRP A 167 -0.53 -6.83 2.10
N HIS A 168 0.17 -5.73 1.84
CA HIS A 168 0.77 -5.45 0.54
C HIS A 168 1.91 -4.43 0.66
N PHE A 169 2.57 -4.20 -0.47
CA PHE A 169 3.34 -2.99 -0.75
C PHE A 169 2.83 -2.41 -2.07
N ASP A 170 3.03 -1.12 -2.26
CA ASP A 170 2.57 -0.39 -3.45
C ASP A 170 3.36 -0.76 -4.71
N GLY A 171 2.71 -0.66 -5.87
CA GLY A 171 3.33 -0.82 -7.18
C GLY A 171 2.39 -1.45 -8.23
N SER A 172 2.64 -1.18 -9.50
CA SER A 172 1.91 -1.79 -10.63
C SER A 172 2.15 -3.29 -10.80
N LEU A 173 3.36 -3.73 -10.43
CA LEU A 173 3.85 -5.11 -10.56
C LEU A 173 3.86 -5.63 -12.02
N TYR A 174 3.87 -4.71 -12.99
CA TYR A 174 4.06 -4.98 -14.41
C TYR A 174 4.47 -3.68 -15.14
N ASP A 175 5.55 -3.73 -15.92
CA ASP A 175 6.15 -2.60 -16.67
C ASP A 175 6.75 -1.46 -15.82
N ILE A 176 6.14 -1.12 -14.69
CA ILE A 176 6.61 -0.08 -13.76
C ILE A 176 7.14 -0.74 -12.48
N SER A 177 8.40 -0.44 -12.17
CA SER A 177 9.04 -0.87 -10.92
C SER A 177 8.28 -0.33 -9.68
N PRO A 178 8.22 -1.09 -8.57
CA PRO A 178 7.65 -0.61 -7.32
C PRO A 178 8.30 0.71 -6.86
N PRO A 179 7.52 1.64 -6.28
CA PRO A 179 8.03 2.92 -5.82
C PRO A 179 9.05 2.73 -4.68
N ARG A 180 10.11 3.57 -4.72
CA ARG A 180 11.13 3.62 -3.66
C ARG A 180 10.52 4.09 -2.33
N LEU A 181 9.63 5.09 -2.40
CA LEU A 181 8.90 5.72 -1.29
C LEU A 181 7.38 5.65 -1.52
N GLY A 182 6.62 5.37 -0.45
CA GLY A 182 5.18 5.71 -0.34
C GLY A 182 4.97 6.91 0.58
N TYR A 183 3.98 7.76 0.32
CA TYR A 183 3.66 8.93 1.15
C TYR A 183 2.16 9.02 1.42
N LEU A 184 1.77 9.23 2.67
CA LEU A 184 0.38 9.36 3.12
C LEU A 184 0.17 10.65 3.92
N LEU A 185 -0.89 11.39 3.60
CA LEU A 185 -1.31 12.59 4.32
C LEU A 185 -2.68 12.37 4.98
N ALA A 186 -2.72 12.41 6.30
CA ALA A 186 -3.95 12.34 7.08
C ALA A 186 -4.63 13.71 7.15
N VAL A 187 -5.46 14.01 6.16
CA VAL A 187 -6.31 15.21 6.07
C VAL A 187 -7.43 15.20 7.11
N ARG A 188 -8.07 14.04 7.30
CA ARG A 188 -9.12 13.82 8.31
C ARG A 188 -9.04 12.38 8.82
N THR A 189 -8.71 12.21 10.09
CA THR A 189 -8.75 10.91 10.76
C THR A 189 -10.17 10.61 11.26
N PRO A 190 -10.64 9.34 11.19
CA PRO A 190 -11.86 8.94 11.87
C PRO A 190 -11.69 9.03 13.39
N LYS A 191 -12.79 9.30 14.11
CA LYS A 191 -12.83 9.42 15.56
C LYS A 191 -13.90 8.48 16.12
N GLY A 192 -13.64 7.84 17.26
CA GLY A 192 -14.53 6.85 17.86
C GLY A 192 -13.80 5.96 18.87
N PRO A 193 -14.47 4.94 19.43
CA PRO A 193 -13.83 3.92 20.26
C PRO A 193 -12.89 3.03 19.45
N ASP A 194 -11.94 2.38 20.13
CA ASP A 194 -10.99 1.45 19.50
C ASP A 194 -11.71 0.23 18.89
N ALA A 195 -11.41 -0.03 17.62
CA ALA A 195 -11.79 -1.26 16.94
C ALA A 195 -11.04 -2.46 17.55
N THR A 196 -11.69 -3.62 17.57
CA THR A 196 -11.06 -4.91 17.84
C THR A 196 -10.67 -5.52 16.50
N VAL A 197 -9.41 -5.40 16.11
CA VAL A 197 -8.89 -6.06 14.90
C VAL A 197 -8.53 -7.50 15.24
N ARG A 198 -9.09 -8.45 14.50
CA ARG A 198 -8.81 -9.89 14.59
C ARG A 198 -7.89 -10.30 13.44
N TRP A 199 -6.95 -11.19 13.71
CA TRP A 199 -6.12 -11.82 12.68
C TRP A 199 -6.87 -12.94 11.95
N GLU A 200 -7.90 -13.52 12.58
CA GLU A 200 -8.65 -14.69 12.05
C GLU A 200 -7.71 -15.91 11.84
N ASP A 201 -6.68 -16.01 12.68
CA ASP A 201 -5.76 -17.14 12.81
C ASP A 201 -6.29 -18.19 13.81
N GLU A 202 -5.67 -19.37 13.82
CA GLU A 202 -6.06 -20.47 14.71
C GLU A 202 -5.90 -20.13 16.21
N ALA A 203 -5.02 -19.18 16.53
CA ALA A 203 -4.79 -18.69 17.90
C ALA A 203 -5.87 -17.69 18.38
N GLY A 204 -6.72 -17.17 17.48
CA GLY A 204 -7.71 -16.14 17.83
C GLY A 204 -7.08 -14.79 18.20
N THR A 205 -5.92 -14.46 17.63
CA THR A 205 -5.15 -13.26 17.91
C THR A 205 -5.96 -12.01 17.58
N GLN A 206 -5.99 -11.06 18.52
CA GLN A 206 -6.71 -9.79 18.39
C GLN A 206 -5.99 -8.63 19.07
N MET A 207 -6.23 -7.41 18.58
CA MET A 207 -5.64 -6.17 19.08
C MET A 207 -6.68 -5.04 19.10
N LYS A 208 -6.58 -4.16 20.10
CA LYS A 208 -7.30 -2.87 20.09
C LYS A 208 -6.52 -1.83 19.30
N MET A 209 -7.17 -1.20 18.32
CA MET A 209 -6.57 -0.19 17.46
C MET A 209 -7.52 1.01 17.30
N ALA A 210 -6.97 2.21 17.38
CA ALA A 210 -7.72 3.43 17.11
C ALA A 210 -8.26 3.41 15.66
N PRO A 211 -9.48 3.93 15.39
CA PRO A 211 -10.02 4.00 14.05
C PRO A 211 -9.04 4.63 13.04
N GLY A 212 -8.97 4.07 11.83
CA GLY A 212 -8.10 4.57 10.76
C GLY A 212 -6.59 4.33 10.97
N SER A 213 -6.19 3.56 11.99
CA SER A 213 -4.80 3.12 12.15
C SER A 213 -4.35 2.22 10.99
N MET A 214 -3.12 2.39 10.53
CA MET A 214 -2.48 1.53 9.54
C MET A 214 -1.39 0.70 10.20
N ALA A 215 -1.42 -0.62 9.99
CA ALA A 215 -0.35 -1.51 10.45
C ALA A 215 0.77 -1.59 9.41
N MET A 216 2.01 -1.73 9.87
CA MET A 216 3.21 -1.81 9.04
C MET A 216 4.11 -2.94 9.52
N ILE A 217 4.70 -3.69 8.59
CA ILE A 217 5.71 -4.71 8.89
C ILE A 217 7.01 -4.32 8.18
N ALA A 218 8.11 -4.28 8.92
CA ALA A 218 9.44 -4.11 8.34
C ALA A 218 9.91 -5.43 7.71
N GLY A 219 9.80 -5.57 6.39
CA GLY A 219 10.17 -6.79 5.67
C GLY A 219 11.62 -7.26 5.92
N SER A 220 12.56 -6.33 6.17
CA SER A 220 13.93 -6.70 6.58
C SER A 220 13.96 -7.41 7.94
N ARG A 221 13.12 -6.98 8.89
CA ARG A 221 13.02 -7.63 10.21
C ARG A 221 12.29 -8.97 10.13
N ALA A 222 11.31 -9.10 9.23
CA ALA A 222 10.67 -10.39 8.96
C ALA A 222 11.69 -11.41 8.41
N LEU A 223 12.53 -11.00 7.45
CA LEU A 223 13.62 -11.81 6.89
C LEU A 223 14.67 -12.23 7.93
N GLU A 224 15.00 -11.36 8.89
CA GLU A 224 15.89 -11.67 10.02
C GLU A 224 15.30 -12.67 11.04
N LEU A 225 13.97 -12.82 11.07
CA LEU A 225 13.25 -13.68 12.00
C LEU A 225 12.99 -15.09 11.45
N LEU A 226 13.22 -15.32 10.16
CA LEU A 226 13.16 -16.65 9.56
C LEU A 226 14.24 -17.56 10.14
N ASP A 227 13.93 -18.85 10.26
CA ASP A 227 14.94 -19.88 10.49
C ASP A 227 15.90 -19.97 9.28
N GLU A 228 17.07 -20.59 9.50
CA GLU A 228 18.12 -20.64 8.48
C GLU A 228 17.74 -21.47 7.24
N GLU A 229 16.83 -22.45 7.32
CA GLU A 229 16.38 -23.20 6.13
C GLU A 229 15.46 -22.33 5.27
N THR A 230 14.41 -21.76 5.87
CA THR A 230 13.45 -20.89 5.18
C THR A 230 14.13 -19.65 4.61
N LYS A 231 15.06 -19.04 5.37
CA LYS A 231 15.87 -17.90 4.93
C LYS A 231 16.76 -18.23 3.73
N ASN A 232 17.42 -19.40 3.73
CA ASN A 232 18.20 -19.84 2.57
C ASN A 232 17.32 -20.07 1.34
N ILE A 233 16.11 -20.62 1.51
CA ILE A 233 15.15 -20.74 0.41
C ILE A 233 14.77 -19.35 -0.12
N VAL A 234 14.29 -18.44 0.75
CA VAL A 234 13.85 -17.09 0.34
C VAL A 234 14.96 -16.29 -0.35
N MET A 235 16.19 -16.35 0.16
CA MET A 235 17.33 -15.59 -0.39
C MET A 235 17.84 -16.10 -1.75
N ASN A 236 17.62 -17.38 -2.07
CA ASN A 236 18.05 -17.99 -3.34
C ASN A 236 16.90 -18.15 -4.35
N SER A 237 15.67 -17.87 -3.94
CA SER A 237 14.47 -17.98 -4.77
C SER A 237 14.08 -16.65 -5.40
N ARG A 238 13.24 -16.69 -6.44
CA ARG A 238 12.62 -15.51 -7.04
C ARG A 238 11.17 -15.76 -7.38
N ILE A 239 10.38 -14.69 -7.41
CA ILE A 239 8.95 -14.75 -7.64
C ILE A 239 8.62 -13.96 -8.90
N GLU A 240 7.83 -14.56 -9.79
CA GLU A 240 7.30 -13.91 -11.00
C GLU A 240 5.85 -13.48 -10.75
N TYR A 241 5.54 -12.22 -11.06
CA TYR A 241 4.17 -11.68 -11.02
C TYR A 241 3.39 -12.02 -12.29
N ALA A 242 2.06 -12.05 -12.17
CA ALA A 242 1.20 -12.17 -13.35
C ALA A 242 1.31 -10.89 -14.21
N PRO A 243 1.31 -11.00 -15.55
CA PRO A 243 1.13 -9.81 -16.40
C PRO A 243 -0.16 -9.09 -16.02
N HIS A 244 -0.12 -7.75 -15.92
CA HIS A 244 -1.29 -6.96 -15.50
C HIS A 244 -1.92 -7.47 -14.19
N THR A 245 -1.12 -7.71 -13.15
CA THR A 245 -1.52 -8.38 -11.88
C THR A 245 -2.91 -8.02 -11.37
N PHE A 246 -3.26 -6.73 -11.29
CA PHE A 246 -4.56 -6.24 -10.79
C PHE A 246 -5.75 -6.52 -11.70
N VAL A 247 -5.53 -6.73 -13.00
CA VAL A 247 -6.55 -7.22 -13.95
C VAL A 247 -6.66 -8.75 -13.86
N TRP A 248 -5.52 -9.44 -13.73
CA TRP A 248 -5.49 -10.90 -13.59
C TRP A 248 -6.24 -11.40 -12.36
N MET A 249 -6.04 -10.76 -11.21
CA MET A 249 -6.71 -11.14 -9.96
C MET A 249 -8.10 -10.48 -9.75
N SER A 250 -8.64 -9.72 -10.72
CA SER A 250 -9.74 -8.76 -10.46
C SER A 250 -11.07 -9.31 -9.94
N LYS A 251 -11.31 -10.62 -10.08
CA LYS A 251 -12.51 -11.30 -9.56
C LYS A 251 -12.21 -12.21 -8.35
N THR A 252 -10.96 -12.24 -7.87
CA THR A 252 -10.56 -13.06 -6.73
C THR A 252 -10.76 -12.35 -5.40
N HIS A 253 -10.93 -13.14 -4.36
CA HIS A 253 -11.03 -12.70 -2.98
C HIS A 253 -9.72 -12.96 -2.23
N ARG A 254 -9.52 -12.23 -1.13
CA ARG A 254 -8.41 -12.43 -0.19
C ARG A 254 -8.72 -13.53 0.83
N THR A 255 -7.64 -14.17 1.27
CA THR A 255 -7.62 -14.97 2.50
C THR A 255 -8.01 -14.10 3.70
N ARG A 256 -8.59 -14.67 4.76
CA ARG A 256 -9.11 -13.88 5.92
C ARG A 256 -8.05 -13.06 6.67
N LEU A 257 -6.79 -13.50 6.60
CA LEU A 257 -5.60 -12.80 7.11
C LEU A 257 -5.17 -11.62 6.22
N GLY A 258 -5.70 -11.51 4.99
CA GLY A 258 -5.41 -10.45 4.02
C GLY A 258 -4.06 -10.59 3.30
N HIS A 259 -3.30 -11.68 3.53
CA HIS A 259 -1.93 -11.85 3.03
C HIS A 259 -1.82 -12.48 1.64
N SER A 260 -2.86 -13.20 1.19
CA SER A 260 -2.87 -13.94 -0.08
C SER A 260 -4.23 -13.81 -0.79
N ILE A 261 -4.40 -14.50 -1.92
CA ILE A 261 -5.67 -14.66 -2.63
C ILE A 261 -6.12 -16.11 -2.58
N GLU A 262 -7.44 -16.31 -2.56
CA GLU A 262 -8.07 -17.62 -2.43
C GLU A 262 -7.91 -18.47 -3.70
N THR A 263 -7.97 -19.80 -3.55
CA THR A 263 -7.86 -20.74 -4.69
C THR A 263 -9.24 -21.20 -5.16
N GLU A 264 -9.90 -20.28 -5.86
CA GLU A 264 -11.28 -20.39 -6.32
C GLU A 264 -11.45 -20.42 -7.85
N GLY A 265 -10.36 -20.22 -8.61
CA GLY A 265 -10.40 -20.29 -10.09
C GLY A 265 -11.05 -19.08 -10.76
N LEU A 266 -11.11 -17.93 -10.07
CA LEU A 266 -11.67 -16.67 -10.57
C LEU A 266 -10.62 -15.75 -11.22
N GLU A 267 -9.36 -16.17 -11.26
CA GLU A 267 -8.29 -15.49 -11.98
C GLU A 267 -8.59 -15.44 -13.48
N ARG A 268 -8.33 -14.29 -14.13
CA ARG A 268 -8.57 -14.17 -15.58
C ARG A 268 -7.57 -15.03 -16.37
N PRO A 269 -8.01 -15.78 -17.40
CA PRO A 269 -7.13 -16.49 -18.32
C PRO A 269 -6.08 -15.54 -18.93
N LEU A 270 -4.83 -16.01 -19.08
CA LEU A 270 -3.72 -15.14 -19.52
C LEU A 270 -3.95 -14.52 -20.90
N ASP A 271 -4.70 -15.19 -21.76
CA ASP A 271 -5.11 -14.81 -23.11
C ASP A 271 -6.30 -13.81 -23.15
N GLU A 272 -7.05 -13.66 -22.05
CA GLU A 272 -8.01 -12.56 -21.86
C GLU A 272 -7.37 -11.27 -21.32
N LEU A 273 -6.10 -11.31 -20.91
CA LEU A 273 -5.41 -10.14 -20.39
C LEU A 273 -5.05 -9.14 -21.50
N PRO A 274 -4.92 -7.84 -21.18
CA PRO A 274 -4.38 -6.86 -22.11
C PRO A 274 -3.01 -7.27 -22.64
N LYS A 275 -2.60 -6.73 -23.80
CA LYS A 275 -1.37 -7.14 -24.52
C LYS A 275 -0.18 -7.25 -23.57
N ARG A 276 0.35 -8.47 -23.44
CA ARG A 276 1.44 -8.83 -22.53
C ARG A 276 2.78 -8.91 -23.26
N ALA A 277 3.83 -8.32 -22.68
CA ALA A 277 5.20 -8.45 -23.16
C ALA A 277 6.07 -9.08 -22.06
N LYS A 278 6.84 -10.12 -22.39
CA LYS A 278 7.68 -10.84 -21.41
C LYS A 278 8.71 -9.93 -20.73
N SER A 279 9.23 -8.94 -21.46
CA SER A 279 10.19 -7.94 -20.94
C SER A 279 9.60 -6.99 -19.90
N LYS A 280 8.27 -6.94 -19.77
CA LYS A 280 7.53 -6.11 -18.80
C LYS A 280 7.12 -6.88 -17.53
N VAL A 281 7.37 -8.18 -17.48
CA VAL A 281 7.01 -9.02 -16.33
C VAL A 281 7.96 -8.74 -15.18
N CYS A 282 7.41 -8.31 -14.04
CA CYS A 282 8.15 -8.05 -12.82
C CYS A 282 8.56 -9.35 -12.13
N ILE A 283 9.82 -9.41 -11.70
CA ILE A 283 10.39 -10.50 -10.92
C ILE A 283 11.03 -9.91 -9.67
N TYR A 284 10.48 -10.22 -8.50
CA TYR A 284 10.85 -9.65 -7.19
C TYR A 284 10.79 -10.73 -6.08
N PRO A 285 11.29 -10.48 -4.86
CA PRO A 285 11.26 -11.48 -3.78
C PRO A 285 9.93 -11.61 -3.01
N MET A 286 8.82 -10.99 -3.46
CA MET A 286 7.48 -11.13 -2.85
C MET A 286 6.40 -11.22 -3.94
N GLY A 287 5.24 -11.83 -3.64
CA GLY A 287 3.99 -11.86 -4.45
C GLY A 287 3.98 -12.71 -5.74
N ALA A 288 3.22 -13.82 -5.75
CA ALA A 288 3.50 -14.94 -6.67
C ALA A 288 2.40 -15.35 -7.67
N PHE A 289 2.78 -15.37 -8.96
CA PHE A 289 2.16 -16.20 -10.01
C PHE A 289 2.98 -17.46 -10.32
N ARG A 290 4.31 -17.40 -10.17
CA ARG A 290 5.21 -18.58 -10.17
C ARG A 290 6.31 -18.41 -9.13
N LEU A 291 6.77 -19.53 -8.58
CA LEU A 291 7.94 -19.59 -7.71
C LEU A 291 9.07 -20.31 -8.43
N TYR A 292 10.27 -19.74 -8.38
CA TYR A 292 11.50 -20.38 -8.79
C TYR A 292 12.31 -20.62 -7.52
N LEU A 293 12.20 -21.83 -6.97
CA LEU A 293 12.70 -22.19 -5.65
C LEU A 293 14.09 -22.81 -5.73
N LYS A 294 14.99 -22.37 -4.86
CA LYS A 294 16.34 -22.93 -4.69
C LYS A 294 16.69 -23.00 -3.21
N SER A 295 17.26 -24.11 -2.74
CA SER A 295 17.75 -24.24 -1.36
C SER A 295 19.14 -23.62 -1.14
N THR A 296 19.95 -23.50 -2.21
CA THR A 296 21.28 -22.87 -2.18
C THR A 296 21.56 -22.12 -3.49
N GLN A 297 22.58 -21.27 -3.50
CA GLN A 297 22.96 -20.45 -4.66
C GLN A 297 23.32 -21.30 -5.89
N GLU A 298 24.07 -22.39 -5.70
CA GLU A 298 24.45 -23.36 -6.73
C GLU A 298 23.44 -24.51 -6.91
N GLY A 299 22.40 -24.57 -6.07
CA GLY A 299 21.43 -25.65 -6.04
C GLY A 299 20.58 -25.76 -7.32
N ALA A 300 19.92 -26.92 -7.48
CA ALA A 300 18.93 -27.11 -8.54
C ALA A 300 17.71 -26.19 -8.31
N GLU A 301 17.15 -25.68 -9.41
CA GLU A 301 15.97 -24.80 -9.37
C GLU A 301 14.68 -25.60 -9.64
N THR A 302 13.75 -25.52 -8.70
CA THR A 302 12.42 -26.11 -8.80
C THR A 302 11.42 -25.01 -9.21
N VAL A 303 10.75 -25.17 -10.34
CA VAL A 303 9.79 -24.17 -10.84
C VAL A 303 8.36 -24.59 -10.53
N VAL A 304 7.76 -23.97 -9.52
CA VAL A 304 6.35 -24.18 -9.14
C VAL A 304 5.47 -23.26 -10.00
N LYS A 305 4.55 -23.88 -10.75
CA LYS A 305 3.67 -23.20 -11.72
C LYS A 305 2.19 -23.40 -11.46
N ASP A 306 1.84 -24.39 -10.64
CA ASP A 306 0.47 -24.59 -10.18
C ASP A 306 0.16 -23.56 -9.08
N LEU A 307 -0.97 -22.84 -9.22
CA LEU A 307 -1.31 -21.74 -8.30
C LEU A 307 -1.62 -22.24 -6.88
N LYS A 308 -2.15 -23.46 -6.74
CA LYS A 308 -2.43 -24.06 -5.44
C LYS A 308 -1.14 -24.43 -4.73
N GLU A 309 -0.17 -25.01 -5.45
CA GLU A 309 1.17 -25.28 -4.91
C GLU A 309 1.93 -23.98 -4.56
N VAL A 310 1.84 -22.95 -5.41
CA VAL A 310 2.41 -21.62 -5.13
C VAL A 310 1.84 -21.03 -3.84
N ARG A 311 0.52 -21.05 -3.65
CA ARG A 311 -0.13 -20.52 -2.43
C ARG A 311 0.18 -21.35 -1.19
N ALA A 312 0.09 -22.67 -1.30
CA ALA A 312 0.46 -23.59 -0.21
C ALA A 312 1.95 -23.54 0.19
N PHE A 313 2.81 -22.91 -0.62
CA PHE A 313 4.17 -22.55 -0.21
C PHE A 313 4.19 -21.20 0.54
N MET A 314 3.42 -20.21 0.09
CA MET A 314 3.33 -18.87 0.73
C MET A 314 2.58 -18.86 2.07
N ASP A 315 1.82 -19.92 2.37
CA ASP A 315 1.10 -20.12 3.64
C ASP A 315 1.93 -20.90 4.70
N LYS A 316 3.21 -21.21 4.42
CA LYS A 316 4.15 -21.86 5.36
C LYS A 316 4.99 -20.84 6.12
#